data_AF-U7QW86-F1
#
_entry.id   AF-U7QW86-F1
#
_cell.length_a   1.000
_cell.length_b   1.000
_cell.length_c   1.000
_cell.angle_alpha   90.00
_cell.angle_beta   90.00
_cell.angle_gamma   90.00
#
_symmetry.space_group_name_H-M   'P 1'
#
loop_
_entity.id
_entity.type
_entity.pdbx_description
1 polymer ?
#
loop_
_entity_poly.entity_id
_entity_poly.type
_entity_poly.pdbx_seq_one_letter_code
_entity_poly.pdbx_strand_id
1 'polypeptide(L)'
;EANEALMRDALRISQLRWQESLSGEDNHKRPVLKKKSNRKETLSAALAPLKGQLKDDIIHKIIMLISVLYGTEAMIILKDTFGLENDEIINLTSWAAKLIVRQAINEELK
;
A
#
# COMPACT_ATOMS: atom_id res chain seq x y z
N GLU A 1 -11.81 -9.82 -9.69
CA GLU A 1 -12.98 -10.27 -8.90
C GLU A 1 -12.70 -11.45 -7.98
N ALA A 2 -12.13 -12.57 -8.46
CA ALA A 2 -11.97 -13.81 -7.67
C ALA A 2 -11.30 -13.66 -6.29
N ASN A 3 -10.42 -12.66 -6.10
CA ASN A 3 -9.73 -12.42 -4.83
C ASN A 3 -10.30 -11.26 -4.01
N GLU A 4 -11.28 -10.50 -4.53
CA GLU A 4 -11.79 -9.29 -3.88
C GLU A 4 -12.45 -9.61 -2.52
N ALA A 5 -13.30 -10.65 -2.49
CA ALA A 5 -13.94 -11.10 -1.26
C ALA A 5 -12.92 -11.48 -0.17
N LEU A 6 -11.88 -12.22 -0.56
CA LEU A 6 -10.78 -12.61 0.35
C LEU A 6 -10.00 -11.39 0.85
N MET A 7 -9.73 -10.41 -0.02
CA MET A 7 -9.03 -9.18 0.35
C MET A 7 -9.85 -8.33 1.33
N ARG A 8 -11.17 -8.21 1.12
CA ARG A 8 -12.09 -7.51 2.03
C ARG A 8 -12.17 -8.23 3.39
N ASP A 9 -12.23 -9.55 3.40
CA ASP A 9 -12.25 -10.32 4.64
C ASP A 9 -10.93 -10.20 5.42
N ALA A 10 -9.79 -10.21 4.73
CA ALA A 10 -8.49 -9.96 5.35
C ALA A 10 -8.40 -8.57 6.00
N LEU A 11 -8.97 -7.54 5.38
CA LEU A 11 -9.05 -6.20 5.98
C LEU A 11 -9.98 -6.18 7.20
N ARG A 12 -11.14 -6.82 7.12
CA ARG A 12 -12.05 -6.95 8.27
C ARG A 12 -11.38 -7.64 9.45
N ILE A 13 -10.66 -8.74 9.21
CA ILE A 13 -9.90 -9.47 10.24
C ILE A 13 -8.81 -8.59 10.86
N SER A 14 -8.12 -7.76 10.06
CA SER A 14 -7.08 -6.87 10.60
C SER A 14 -7.67 -5.80 11.52
N GLN A 15 -8.84 -5.25 11.16
CA GLN A 15 -9.59 -4.29 11.98
C GLN A 15 -10.10 -4.94 13.28
N LEU A 16 -10.66 -6.14 13.21
CA LEU A 16 -11.12 -6.88 14.40
C LEU A 16 -9.98 -7.16 15.37
N ARG A 17 -8.83 -7.64 14.89
CA ARG A 17 -7.64 -7.87 15.74
C ARG A 17 -7.15 -6.59 16.42
N TRP A 18 -7.22 -5.47 15.73
CA TRP A 18 -6.88 -4.18 16.32
C TRP A 18 -7.89 -3.78 17.41
N GLN A 19 -9.19 -3.96 17.18
CA GLN A 19 -10.23 -3.69 18.19
C GLN A 19 -10.08 -4.59 19.43
N GLU A 20 -9.87 -5.89 19.24
CA GLU A 20 -9.63 -6.85 20.33
C GLU A 20 -8.43 -6.43 21.18
N SER A 21 -7.35 -5.93 20.55
CA SER A 21 -6.15 -5.46 21.26
C SER A 21 -6.39 -4.26 22.18
N LEU A 22 -7.48 -3.51 21.96
CA LEU A 22 -7.88 -2.39 22.84
C LEU A 22 -8.75 -2.85 24.02
N SER A 23 -9.38 -4.02 23.93
CA SER A 23 -10.33 -4.54 24.92
C SER A 23 -9.74 -5.50 25.96
N GLY A 24 -8.53 -6.01 25.75
CA GLY A 24 -7.86 -6.92 26.68
C GLY A 24 -7.25 -6.20 27.90
N GLU A 25 -7.31 -6.82 29.08
CA GLU A 25 -6.69 -6.33 30.33
C GLU A 25 -5.17 -6.09 30.21
N ASP A 26 -4.54 -6.65 29.16
CA ASP A 26 -3.13 -6.49 28.80
C ASP A 26 -2.94 -5.29 27.85
N ASN A 27 -3.29 -4.07 28.31
CA ASN A 27 -3.28 -2.79 27.56
C ASN A 27 -1.88 -2.33 27.05
N HIS A 28 -0.88 -3.22 27.05
CA HIS A 28 0.52 -2.95 26.72
C HIS A 28 1.09 -3.78 25.57
N LYS A 29 0.37 -4.77 25.02
CA LYS A 29 0.84 -5.51 23.85
C LYS A 29 0.22 -4.93 22.59
N ARG A 30 0.81 -3.82 22.10
CA ARG A 30 0.53 -3.33 20.74
C ARG A 30 0.62 -4.52 19.77
N PRO A 31 -0.35 -4.73 18.88
CA PRO A 31 -0.28 -5.82 17.91
C PRO A 31 1.04 -5.66 17.15
N VAL A 32 1.93 -6.62 17.38
CA VAL A 32 3.27 -6.61 16.80
C VAL A 32 3.11 -6.93 15.32
N LEU A 33 3.04 -5.88 14.49
CA LEU A 33 3.09 -5.98 13.02
C LEU A 33 4.53 -6.39 12.60
N LYS A 34 5.03 -7.55 13.03
CA LYS A 34 6.32 -8.12 12.64
C LYS A 34 6.16 -9.26 11.63
N LYS A 35 5.25 -9.13 10.66
CA LYS A 35 5.30 -10.00 9.48
C LYS A 35 5.98 -9.26 8.35
N LYS A 36 6.93 -9.94 7.69
CA LYS A 36 7.45 -9.54 6.40
C LYS A 36 6.28 -9.17 5.50
N SER A 37 6.19 -7.90 5.14
CA SER A 37 5.13 -7.43 4.27
C SER A 37 5.47 -7.90 2.87
N ASN A 38 4.68 -8.85 2.34
CA ASN A 38 4.77 -9.23 0.93
C ASN A 38 4.71 -8.00 0.03
N ARG A 39 3.95 -6.96 0.46
CA ARG A 39 3.87 -5.69 -0.26
C ARG A 39 5.23 -5.00 -0.39
N LYS A 40 5.99 -4.94 0.70
CA LYS A 40 7.32 -4.34 0.71
C LYS A 40 8.27 -5.10 -0.22
N GLU A 41 8.23 -6.42 -0.21
CA GLU A 41 9.11 -7.26 -1.05
C GLU A 41 8.77 -7.09 -2.54
N THR A 42 7.49 -7.18 -2.92
CA THR A 42 7.05 -6.97 -4.31
C THR A 42 7.43 -5.58 -4.83
N LEU A 43 7.17 -4.52 -4.05
CA LEU A 43 7.53 -3.17 -4.47
C LEU A 43 9.03 -2.95 -4.55
N SER A 44 9.81 -3.53 -3.63
CA SER A 44 11.27 -3.43 -3.69
C SER A 44 11.83 -4.07 -4.95
N ALA A 45 11.25 -5.20 -5.39
CA ALA A 45 11.61 -5.83 -6.66
C ALA A 45 11.19 -4.97 -7.86
N ALA A 46 9.97 -4.41 -7.84
CA ALA A 46 9.47 -3.56 -8.92
C ALA A 46 10.29 -2.27 -9.10
N LEU A 47 10.83 -1.72 -8.01
CA LEU A 47 11.65 -0.51 -8.01
C LEU A 47 13.15 -0.78 -8.16
N ALA A 48 13.57 -2.05 -8.29
CA ALA A 48 14.97 -2.41 -8.50
C ALA A 48 15.66 -1.65 -9.66
N PRO A 49 15.00 -1.37 -10.80
CA PRO A 49 15.61 -0.59 -11.88
C PRO A 49 16.01 0.85 -11.49
N LEU A 50 15.37 1.43 -10.47
CA LEU A 50 15.66 2.78 -9.99
C LEU A 50 16.78 2.80 -8.93
N LYS A 51 17.23 1.63 -8.47
CA LYS A 51 18.29 1.52 -7.48
C LYS A 51 19.60 2.08 -8.05
N GLY A 52 20.23 2.98 -7.32
CA GLY A 52 21.44 3.69 -7.76
C GLY A 52 21.17 4.91 -8.65
N GLN A 53 19.92 5.15 -9.06
CA GLN A 53 19.50 6.39 -9.71
C GLN A 53 18.89 7.39 -8.72
N LEU A 54 18.30 6.89 -7.64
CA LEU A 54 17.70 7.67 -6.56
C LEU A 54 18.34 7.27 -5.23
N LYS A 55 18.38 8.20 -4.26
CA LYS A 55 18.78 7.90 -2.89
C LYS A 55 17.85 6.87 -2.25
N ASP A 56 18.39 6.05 -1.34
CA ASP A 56 17.65 4.95 -0.70
C ASP A 56 16.44 5.43 0.11
N ASP A 57 16.50 6.62 0.71
CA ASP A 57 15.39 7.24 1.45
C ASP A 57 14.23 7.64 0.51
N ILE A 58 14.56 8.12 -0.70
CA ILE A 58 13.57 8.41 -1.75
C ILE A 58 12.93 7.11 -2.25
N ILE A 59 13.72 6.07 -2.52
CA ILE A 59 13.17 4.74 -2.88
C ILE A 59 12.25 4.22 -1.77
N HIS A 60 12.64 4.36 -0.50
CA HIS A 60 11.81 3.96 0.63
C HIS A 60 10.49 4.74 0.69
N LYS A 61 10.54 6.06 0.43
CA LYS A 61 9.35 6.92 0.33
C LYS A 61 8.40 6.47 -0.79
N ILE A 62 8.93 6.12 -1.97
CA ILE A 62 8.14 5.58 -3.08
C ILE A 62 7.47 4.27 -2.69
N ILE A 63 8.19 3.34 -2.04
CA ILE A 63 7.63 2.07 -1.56
C ILE A 63 6.44 2.32 -0.63
N MET A 64 6.57 3.23 0.33
CA MET A 64 5.48 3.56 1.26
C MET A 64 4.26 4.12 0.52
N LEU A 65 4.45 5.10 -0.37
CA LEU A 65 3.36 5.72 -1.09
C LEU A 65 2.62 4.73 -2.00
N ILE A 66 3.36 3.96 -2.80
CA ILE A 66 2.73 2.98 -3.70
C ILE A 66 2.01 1.90 -2.89
N SER A 67 2.52 1.50 -1.72
CA SER A 67 1.86 0.48 -0.87
C SER A 67 0.45 0.84 -0.41
N VAL A 68 0.11 2.13 -0.40
CA VAL A 68 -1.23 2.64 -0.14
C VAL A 68 -2.09 2.55 -1.40
N LEU A 69 -1.54 2.89 -2.57
CA LEU A 69 -2.28 2.95 -3.84
C LEU A 69 -2.78 1.60 -4.34
N TYR A 70 -2.02 0.51 -4.14
CA TYR A 70 -2.45 -0.84 -4.55
C TYR A 70 -2.98 -1.70 -3.38
N GLY A 71 -3.30 -1.05 -2.25
CA GLY A 71 -3.93 -1.70 -1.10
C GLY A 71 -5.42 -1.95 -1.28
N THR A 72 -5.98 -2.89 -0.51
CA THR A 72 -7.43 -3.13 -0.43
C THR A 72 -8.18 -1.86 -0.03
N GLU A 73 -7.57 -0.99 0.77
CA GLU A 73 -8.15 0.26 1.24
C GLU A 73 -8.44 1.24 0.09
N ALA A 74 -7.48 1.42 -0.83
CA ALA A 74 -7.66 2.25 -2.02
C ALA A 74 -8.72 1.67 -2.95
N MET A 75 -8.71 0.34 -3.16
CA MET A 75 -9.73 -0.35 -3.95
C MET A 75 -11.14 -0.12 -3.38
N ILE A 76 -11.33 -0.26 -2.06
CA ILE A 76 -12.62 -0.05 -1.40
C ILE A 76 -13.11 1.38 -1.60
N ILE A 77 -12.27 2.39 -1.38
CA ILE A 77 -12.66 3.80 -1.56
C ILE A 77 -13.07 4.06 -3.01
N LEU A 78 -12.21 3.67 -3.96
CA LEU A 78 -12.43 3.96 -5.38
C LEU A 78 -13.66 3.21 -5.93
N LYS A 79 -13.90 1.98 -5.48
CA LYS A 79 -15.04 1.18 -5.92
C LYS A 79 -16.33 1.59 -5.20
N ASP A 80 -16.34 1.63 -3.87
CA ASP A 80 -17.56 1.76 -3.09
C ASP A 80 -18.02 3.23 -2.95
N THR A 81 -17.08 4.19 -2.95
CA THR A 81 -17.42 5.63 -2.83
C THR A 81 -17.52 6.30 -4.19
N PHE A 82 -16.61 5.99 -5.12
CA PHE A 82 -16.55 6.65 -6.43
C PHE A 82 -17.15 5.81 -7.57
N GLY A 83 -17.52 4.55 -7.33
CA GLY A 83 -18.18 3.71 -8.33
C GLY A 83 -17.27 3.28 -9.48
N LEU A 84 -15.94 3.30 -9.29
CA LEU A 84 -15.00 2.94 -10.36
C LEU A 84 -14.94 1.43 -10.59
N GLU A 85 -14.88 1.05 -11.86
CA GLU A 85 -14.61 -0.32 -12.28
C GLU A 85 -13.11 -0.67 -12.14
N ASN A 86 -12.80 -1.97 -12.14
CA ASN A 86 -11.43 -2.45 -11.88
C ASN A 86 -10.40 -1.82 -12.83
N ASP A 87 -10.72 -1.69 -14.11
CA ASP A 87 -9.81 -1.10 -15.11
C ASP A 87 -9.61 0.40 -14.86
N GLU A 88 -10.63 1.12 -14.41
CA GLU A 88 -10.55 2.53 -14.05
C GLU A 88 -9.67 2.73 -12.80
N ILE A 89 -9.81 1.84 -11.81
CA ILE A 89 -8.96 1.82 -10.61
C ILE A 89 -7.51 1.56 -10.99
N ILE A 90 -7.23 0.56 -11.84
CA ILE A 90 -5.88 0.25 -12.31
C ILE A 90 -5.29 1.44 -13.06
N ASN A 91 -6.06 2.06 -13.95
CA ASN A 91 -5.61 3.22 -14.72
C ASN A 91 -5.29 4.42 -13.81
N LEU A 92 -6.16 4.73 -12.85
CA LEU A 92 -5.99 5.85 -11.92
C LEU A 92 -4.79 5.64 -10.98
N THR A 93 -4.68 4.45 -10.38
CA THR A 93 -3.58 4.12 -9.46
C THR A 93 -2.24 4.04 -10.21
N SER A 94 -2.23 3.55 -11.45
CA SER A 94 -1.04 3.58 -12.32
C SER A 94 -0.63 5.00 -12.68
N TRP A 95 -1.60 5.88 -12.94
CA TRP A 95 -1.32 7.30 -13.18
C TRP A 95 -0.69 7.96 -11.96
N ALA A 96 -1.24 7.72 -10.76
CA ALA A 96 -0.66 8.20 -9.50
C ALA A 96 0.75 7.65 -9.25
N ALA A 97 1.00 6.36 -9.49
CA ALA A 97 2.33 5.76 -9.36
C ALA A 97 3.36 6.42 -10.32
N LYS A 98 2.96 6.70 -11.57
CA LYS A 98 3.80 7.43 -12.53
C LYS A 98 4.13 8.84 -12.04
N LEU A 99 3.17 9.55 -11.44
CA LEU A 99 3.39 10.88 -10.88
C LEU A 99 4.39 10.85 -9.73
N ILE A 100 4.27 9.89 -8.81
CA ILE A 100 5.19 9.72 -7.68
C ILE A 100 6.62 9.48 -8.17
N VAL A 101 6.81 8.55 -9.12
CA VAL A 101 8.14 8.23 -9.66
C VAL A 101 8.73 9.43 -10.40
N ARG A 102 7.95 10.12 -11.23
CA ARG A 102 8.40 11.33 -11.93
C ARG A 102 8.81 12.43 -10.96
N GLN A 103 8.04 12.65 -9.90
CA GLN A 103 8.36 13.65 -8.89
C GLN A 103 9.67 13.31 -8.18
N ALA A 104 9.88 12.05 -7.80
CA ALA A 104 11.11 11.61 -7.17
C ALA A 104 12.35 11.82 -8.06
N ILE A 105 12.25 11.51 -9.35
CA ILE A 105 13.34 11.75 -10.31
C ILE A 105 13.61 13.25 -10.47
N ASN A 106 12.56 14.07 -10.55
CA ASN A 106 12.70 15.52 -10.71
C ASN A 106 13.33 16.20 -9.47
N GLU A 107 13.08 15.68 -8.27
CA GLU A 107 13.71 16.19 -7.04
C GLU A 107 15.19 15.79 -6.93
N GLU A 108 15.57 14.60 -7.40
CA GLU A 108 16.97 14.14 -7.37
C GLU A 108 17.87 14.86 -8.39
N LEU A 109 17.30 15.33 -9.50
CA LEU A 109 18.01 16.10 -10.54
C LEU A 109 18.27 17.57 -10.14
N LYS A 110 17.73 18.04 -9.02
CA LYS A 110 17.93 19.41 -8.50
C LYS A 110 19.06 19.44 -7.48
#